data_AF-A0A7T7DA15-F1
#
_entry.id   AF-A0A7T7DA15-F1
#
_cell.length_a   1.000
_cell.length_b   1.000
_cell.length_c   1.000
_cell.angle_alpha   90.00
_cell.angle_beta   90.00
_cell.angle_gamma   90.00
#
_symmetry.space_group_name_H-M   'P 1'
#
loop_
_entity.id
_entity.type
_entity.pdbx_description
1 polymer ?
#
loop_
_entity_poly.entity_id
_entity_poly.type
_entity_poly.pdbx_seq_one_letter_code
_entity_poly.pdbx_strand_id
1 'polypeptide(L)'
;KPLYEQGCILLPHLAVLGWGVGPGGEIINTYPYFVIGVLHLISSAVLGIGGIYHSIIGPDTLEESFPFFGYDWRDKNKMSTILGIHLCLLGIGSFLLVIKAMFIGGLYDTWAPGGGDVRVITSPTLNPSVIFNYILKSPFGGDGWIVSIDNMEDLVGGHIWVGLICLTGGFWHIITKPFSWARRVFVWSGEAYLSYSLAALAVMGLSASIFVWYNNTAYPSEFFGPTGPEASQAQAFTFLVR
;
A
#
# COMPACT_ATOMS: atom_id res chain seq x y z
N LYS A 1 -23.37 5.33 14.51
CA LYS A 1 -22.57 4.28 15.20
C LYS A 1 -21.14 4.37 14.69
N PRO A 2 -20.13 4.10 15.52
CA PRO A 2 -18.76 3.95 15.04
C PRO A 2 -18.66 2.90 13.93
N LEU A 3 -17.70 3.04 13.01
CA LEU A 3 -17.53 2.10 11.90
C LEU A 3 -17.11 0.70 12.39
N TYR A 4 -16.26 0.64 13.42
CA TYR A 4 -15.78 -0.61 14.00
C TYR A 4 -16.87 -1.44 14.68
N GLU A 5 -18.00 -0.84 15.08
CA GLU A 5 -19.16 -1.57 15.62
C GLU A 5 -20.06 -2.18 14.54
N GLN A 6 -19.78 -1.89 13.27
CA GLN A 6 -20.63 -2.29 12.13
C GLN A 6 -20.01 -3.40 11.28
N GLY A 7 -18.86 -3.96 11.68
CA GLY A 7 -18.14 -4.95 10.89
C GLY A 7 -17.59 -4.38 9.57
N CYS A 8 -17.43 -3.07 9.48
CA CYS A 8 -16.91 -2.41 8.28
C CYS A 8 -15.39 -2.54 8.22
N ILE A 9 -14.86 -3.07 7.12
CA ILE A 9 -13.42 -3.09 6.85
C ILE A 9 -13.01 -2.17 5.70
N LEU A 10 -13.91 -1.87 4.75
CA LEU A 10 -13.60 -1.04 3.59
C LEU A 10 -13.82 0.46 3.87
N LEU A 11 -14.95 0.83 4.48
CA LEU A 11 -15.24 2.23 4.80
C LEU A 11 -14.15 2.90 5.66
N PRO A 12 -13.56 2.22 6.68
CA PRO A 12 -12.40 2.76 7.39
C PRO A 12 -11.23 3.13 6.48
N HIS A 13 -10.89 2.33 5.47
CA HIS A 13 -9.79 2.65 4.55
C HIS A 13 -10.10 3.90 3.69
N LEU A 14 -11.36 4.11 3.33
CA LEU A 14 -11.77 5.32 2.60
C LEU A 14 -11.74 6.56 3.50
N ALA A 15 -12.14 6.39 4.76
CA ALA A 15 -12.11 7.41 5.79
C ALA A 15 -10.68 7.86 6.12
N VAL A 16 -9.72 6.93 6.23
CA VAL A 16 -8.28 7.23 6.41
C VAL A 16 -7.74 8.12 5.30
N LEU A 17 -8.20 7.91 4.06
CA LEU A 17 -7.84 8.76 2.93
C LEU A 17 -8.51 10.14 2.97
N GLY A 18 -9.22 10.51 4.05
CA GLY A 18 -9.85 11.81 4.24
C GLY A 18 -11.13 12.01 3.41
N TRP A 19 -11.72 10.95 2.87
CA TRP A 19 -12.95 11.06 2.09
C TRP A 19 -14.17 11.08 3.00
N GLY A 20 -14.95 12.16 2.98
CA GLY A 20 -16.26 12.18 3.64
C GLY A 20 -16.22 12.16 5.17
N VAL A 21 -15.07 12.46 5.76
CA VAL A 21 -14.86 12.52 7.22
C VAL A 21 -14.49 13.95 7.65
N GLY A 22 -14.88 14.29 8.87
CA GLY A 22 -14.53 15.56 9.52
C GLY A 22 -13.84 15.33 10.88
N PRO A 23 -13.84 16.37 11.74
CA PRO A 23 -13.19 16.32 13.04
C PRO A 23 -13.68 15.15 13.91
N GLY A 24 -12.76 14.52 14.64
CA GLY A 24 -13.01 13.35 15.49
C GLY A 24 -13.38 12.07 14.74
N GLY A 25 -13.20 12.05 13.41
CA GLY A 25 -13.54 10.90 12.57
C GLY A 25 -15.04 10.79 12.27
N GLU A 26 -15.81 11.88 12.43
CA GLU A 26 -17.24 11.87 12.11
C GLU A 26 -17.46 11.73 10.60
N ILE A 27 -18.36 10.82 10.20
CA ILE A 27 -18.73 10.62 8.81
C ILE A 27 -19.76 11.69 8.40
N ILE A 28 -19.30 12.71 7.67
CA ILE A 28 -20.11 13.86 7.25
C ILE A 28 -20.70 13.71 5.84
N ASN A 29 -20.13 12.86 4.99
CA ASN A 29 -20.61 12.65 3.63
C ASN A 29 -20.28 11.25 3.12
N THR A 30 -21.31 10.47 2.77
CA THR A 30 -21.16 9.09 2.27
C THR A 30 -21.06 9.00 0.74
N TYR A 31 -21.28 10.10 0.02
CA TYR A 31 -21.23 10.11 -1.44
C TYR A 31 -19.88 9.65 -2.02
N PRO A 32 -18.70 10.07 -1.48
CA PRO A 32 -17.42 9.55 -1.96
C PRO A 32 -17.32 8.03 -1.87
N TYR A 33 -17.84 7.41 -0.80
CA TYR A 33 -17.84 5.96 -0.63
C TYR A 33 -18.68 5.26 -1.69
N PHE A 34 -19.86 5.82 -1.99
CA PHE A 34 -20.71 5.33 -3.07
C PHE A 34 -20.02 5.41 -4.43
N VAL A 35 -19.43 6.57 -4.76
CA VAL A 35 -18.71 6.77 -6.03
C VAL A 35 -17.58 5.76 -6.18
N ILE A 36 -16.76 5.59 -5.14
CA ILE A 36 -15.65 4.64 -5.15
C ILE A 36 -16.16 3.21 -5.38
N GLY A 37 -17.22 2.80 -4.66
CA GLY A 37 -17.82 1.47 -4.85
C GLY A 37 -18.34 1.25 -6.27
N VAL A 38 -19.06 2.21 -6.84
CA VAL A 38 -19.60 2.14 -8.22
C VAL A 38 -18.49 2.07 -9.25
N LEU A 39 -17.45 2.91 -9.13
CA LEU A 39 -16.32 2.92 -10.06
C LEU A 39 -15.58 1.57 -10.06
N HIS A 40 -15.36 0.97 -8.89
CA HIS A 40 -14.74 -0.35 -8.79
C HIS A 40 -15.62 -1.45 -9.40
N LEU A 41 -16.94 -1.41 -9.14
CA LEU A 41 -17.88 -2.38 -9.69
C LEU A 41 -17.91 -2.33 -11.22
N ILE A 42 -18.02 -1.14 -11.81
CA ILE A 42 -18.02 -0.97 -13.28
C ILE A 42 -16.67 -1.39 -13.87
N SER A 43 -15.56 -1.00 -13.25
CA SER A 43 -14.21 -1.38 -13.70
C SER A 43 -14.01 -2.90 -13.67
N SER A 44 -14.57 -3.59 -12.67
CA SER A 44 -14.49 -5.06 -12.58
C SER A 44 -15.15 -5.76 -13.77
N ALA A 45 -16.23 -5.19 -14.33
CA ALA A 45 -16.88 -5.75 -15.51
C ALA A 45 -15.98 -5.65 -16.75
N VAL A 46 -15.29 -4.52 -16.93
CA VAL A 46 -14.34 -4.33 -18.03
C VAL A 46 -13.18 -5.34 -17.93
N LEU A 47 -12.61 -5.50 -16.73
CA LEU A 47 -11.55 -6.48 -16.47
C LEU A 47 -12.03 -7.91 -16.70
N GLY A 48 -13.24 -8.26 -16.24
CA GLY A 48 -13.85 -9.57 -16.43
C GLY A 48 -14.06 -9.91 -17.91
N ILE A 49 -14.57 -8.95 -18.69
CA ILE A 49 -14.75 -9.12 -20.15
C ILE A 49 -13.40 -9.38 -20.84
N GLY A 50 -12.38 -8.58 -20.51
CA GLY A 50 -11.02 -8.79 -21.03
C GLY A 50 -10.46 -10.16 -20.67
N GLY A 51 -10.64 -10.60 -19.42
CA GLY A 51 -10.21 -11.91 -18.94
C GLY A 51 -10.89 -13.06 -19.66
N ILE A 52 -12.22 -13.01 -19.84
CA ILE A 52 -13.00 -14.01 -20.60
C ILE A 52 -12.53 -14.07 -22.04
N TYR A 53 -12.38 -12.91 -22.69
CA TYR A 53 -11.91 -12.84 -24.07
C TYR A 53 -10.53 -13.50 -24.21
N HIS A 54 -9.55 -13.11 -23.40
CA HIS A 54 -8.19 -13.64 -23.49
C HIS A 54 -8.03 -15.10 -23.04
N SER A 55 -9.01 -15.65 -22.32
CA SER A 55 -8.96 -17.04 -21.85
C SER A 55 -9.70 -18.03 -22.76
N ILE A 56 -10.64 -17.57 -23.60
CA ILE A 56 -11.54 -18.44 -24.38
C ILE A 56 -11.54 -18.13 -25.88
N ILE A 57 -11.36 -16.85 -26.27
CA ILE A 57 -11.56 -16.38 -27.66
C ILE A 57 -10.24 -15.93 -28.29
N GLY A 58 -9.39 -15.26 -27.52
CA GLY A 58 -8.09 -14.77 -27.97
C GLY A 58 -7.14 -15.91 -28.35
N PRO A 59 -5.99 -15.57 -28.94
CA PRO A 59 -5.00 -16.57 -29.33
C PRO A 59 -4.39 -17.26 -28.10
N ASP A 60 -4.14 -18.57 -28.20
CA ASP A 60 -3.53 -19.38 -27.13
C ASP A 60 -2.08 -18.95 -26.83
N THR A 61 -1.39 -18.41 -27.83
CA THR A 61 0.00 -17.96 -27.77
C THR A 61 0.15 -16.58 -28.43
N LEU A 62 1.09 -15.77 -27.95
CA LEU A 62 1.25 -14.38 -28.39
C LEU A 62 2.55 -14.14 -29.18
N GLU A 63 3.46 -15.10 -29.18
CA GLU A 63 4.83 -14.98 -29.70
C GLU A 63 4.86 -14.65 -31.19
N GLU A 64 3.98 -15.25 -31.98
CA GLU A 64 3.96 -15.09 -33.44
C GLU A 64 3.17 -13.86 -33.87
N SER A 65 1.98 -13.67 -33.30
CA SER A 65 1.06 -12.59 -33.72
C SER A 65 1.38 -11.25 -33.06
N PHE A 66 1.92 -11.26 -31.84
CA PHE A 66 2.13 -10.07 -31.01
C PHE A 66 3.45 -10.15 -30.24
N PRO A 67 4.62 -10.06 -30.92
CA PRO A 67 5.93 -10.29 -30.30
C PRO A 67 6.26 -9.32 -29.14
N PHE A 68 5.66 -8.13 -29.13
CA PHE A 68 5.76 -7.22 -27.99
C PHE A 68 5.09 -7.76 -26.72
N PHE A 69 4.03 -8.55 -26.84
CA PHE A 69 3.30 -9.15 -25.71
C PHE A 69 3.68 -10.61 -25.44
N GLY A 70 4.13 -11.36 -26.45
CA GLY A 70 4.68 -12.71 -26.27
C GLY A 70 5.97 -12.74 -25.44
N TYR A 71 6.18 -13.83 -24.71
CA TYR A 71 7.34 -13.97 -23.82
C TYR A 71 7.70 -15.43 -23.54
N ASP A 72 9.01 -15.71 -23.44
CA ASP A 72 9.54 -16.95 -22.88
C ASP A 72 10.02 -16.69 -21.44
N TRP A 73 9.59 -17.50 -20.48
CA TRP A 73 10.06 -17.45 -19.09
C TRP A 73 11.59 -17.51 -18.96
N ARG A 74 12.28 -18.10 -19.93
CA ARG A 74 13.75 -18.21 -19.98
C ARG A 74 14.41 -16.96 -20.55
N ASP A 75 13.68 -16.11 -21.27
CA ASP A 75 14.15 -14.82 -21.74
C ASP A 75 14.22 -13.83 -20.58
N LYS A 76 15.42 -13.78 -19.99
CA LYS A 76 15.73 -12.95 -18.83
C LYS A 76 15.58 -11.46 -19.10
N ASN A 77 15.73 -11.02 -20.36
CA ASN A 77 15.56 -9.62 -20.74
C ASN A 77 14.08 -9.26 -20.84
N LYS A 78 13.27 -10.13 -21.44
CA LYS A 78 11.82 -9.94 -21.49
C LYS A 78 11.22 -9.94 -20.08
N MET A 79 11.66 -10.86 -19.22
CA MET A 79 11.23 -10.91 -17.82
C MET A 79 11.61 -9.63 -17.05
N SER A 80 12.84 -9.12 -17.20
CA SER A 80 13.24 -7.88 -16.54
C SER A 80 12.49 -6.67 -17.08
N THR A 81 12.18 -6.62 -18.38
CA THR A 81 11.39 -5.55 -18.97
C THR A 81 9.97 -5.51 -18.41
N ILE A 82 9.29 -6.67 -18.34
CA ILE A 82 7.94 -6.77 -17.77
C ILE A 82 7.95 -6.39 -16.28
N LEU A 83 8.92 -6.88 -15.51
CA LEU A 83 9.12 -6.46 -14.12
C LEU A 83 9.30 -4.93 -14.01
N GLY A 84 10.14 -4.36 -14.87
CA GLY A 84 10.42 -2.94 -14.84
C GLY A 84 9.21 -2.07 -15.15
N ILE A 85 8.36 -2.49 -16.10
CA ILE A 85 7.08 -1.82 -16.38
C ILE A 85 6.17 -1.86 -15.15
N HIS A 86 6.01 -3.02 -14.50
CA HIS A 86 5.19 -3.14 -13.30
C HIS A 86 5.74 -2.32 -12.12
N LEU A 87 7.06 -2.26 -11.93
CA LEU A 87 7.68 -1.39 -10.94
C LEU A 87 7.36 0.08 -11.21
N CYS A 88 7.37 0.51 -12.47
CA CYS A 88 6.96 1.87 -12.82
C CYS A 88 5.49 2.14 -12.45
N LEU A 89 4.60 1.20 -12.74
CA LEU A 89 3.17 1.31 -12.38
C LEU A 89 2.96 1.36 -10.86
N LEU A 90 3.69 0.54 -10.09
CA LEU A 90 3.68 0.58 -8.63
C LEU A 90 4.20 1.92 -8.09
N GLY A 91 5.26 2.46 -8.70
CA GLY A 91 5.80 3.78 -8.36
C GLY A 91 4.76 4.89 -8.57
N ILE A 92 4.04 4.87 -9.69
CA ILE A 92 2.92 5.78 -9.95
C ILE A 92 1.83 5.61 -8.88
N GLY A 93 1.46 4.37 -8.54
CA GLY A 93 0.50 4.10 -7.47
C GLY A 93 0.89 4.70 -6.12
N SER A 94 2.18 4.61 -5.75
CA SER A 94 2.71 5.24 -4.54
C SER A 94 2.58 6.76 -4.58
N PHE A 95 2.88 7.39 -5.72
CA PHE A 95 2.70 8.83 -5.90
C PHE A 95 1.23 9.28 -5.90
N LEU A 96 0.27 8.44 -6.27
CA LEU A 96 -1.15 8.79 -6.15
C LEU A 96 -1.55 9.04 -4.69
N LEU A 97 -1.00 8.27 -3.73
CA LEU A 97 -1.22 8.55 -2.31
C LEU A 97 -0.58 9.88 -1.89
N VAL A 98 0.65 10.14 -2.34
CA VAL A 98 1.35 11.41 -2.08
C VAL A 98 0.54 12.59 -2.62
N ILE A 99 0.01 12.47 -3.84
CA ILE A 99 -0.84 13.48 -4.46
C ILE A 99 -2.12 13.70 -3.63
N LYS A 100 -2.76 12.63 -3.16
CA LYS A 100 -3.93 12.72 -2.28
C LYS A 100 -3.59 13.49 -0.99
N ALA A 101 -2.49 13.13 -0.34
CA ALA A 101 -2.09 13.68 0.95
C ALA A 101 -1.65 15.16 0.86
N MET A 102 -0.98 15.55 -0.21
CA MET A 102 -0.38 16.89 -0.33
C MET A 102 -1.24 17.88 -1.10
N PHE A 103 -2.02 17.42 -2.08
CA PHE A 103 -2.67 18.31 -3.05
C PHE A 103 -4.19 18.12 -3.16
N ILE A 104 -4.73 16.97 -2.76
CA ILE A 104 -6.16 16.66 -2.92
C ILE A 104 -6.79 16.40 -1.54
N GLY A 105 -6.96 17.46 -0.76
CA GLY A 105 -7.74 17.45 0.48
C GLY A 105 -7.08 16.78 1.69
N GLY A 106 -5.94 16.09 1.55
CA GLY A 106 -5.19 15.57 2.71
C GLY A 106 -5.53 14.14 3.11
N LEU A 107 -5.06 13.72 4.28
CA LEU A 107 -5.37 12.43 4.92
C LEU A 107 -5.99 12.68 6.29
N TYR A 108 -6.71 11.69 6.83
CA TYR A 108 -7.12 11.77 8.23
C TYR A 108 -5.90 11.57 9.14
N ASP A 109 -5.66 12.53 10.02
CA ASP A 109 -4.55 12.53 10.97
C ASP A 109 -5.11 12.48 12.39
N THR A 110 -5.05 11.30 13.04
CA THR A 110 -5.51 11.13 14.43
C THR A 110 -4.71 11.99 15.42
N TRP A 111 -3.49 12.39 15.04
CA TRP A 111 -2.59 13.19 15.86
C TRP A 111 -2.72 14.70 15.61
N ALA A 112 -3.70 15.12 14.83
CA ALA A 112 -3.94 16.53 14.58
C ALA A 112 -4.13 17.32 15.91
N PRO A 113 -3.53 18.52 16.06
CA PRO A 113 -3.66 19.30 17.28
C PRO A 113 -5.13 19.65 17.58
N GLY A 114 -5.62 19.25 18.75
CA GLY A 114 -7.01 19.46 19.17
C GLY A 114 -7.94 18.27 18.92
N GLY A 115 -7.42 17.17 18.39
CA GLY A 115 -8.17 15.95 18.07
C GLY A 115 -8.06 15.61 16.58
N GLY A 116 -8.28 14.34 16.24
CA GLY A 116 -8.07 13.86 14.88
C GLY A 116 -8.92 14.60 13.83
N ASP A 117 -8.33 14.94 12.70
CA ASP A 117 -9.01 15.64 11.61
C ASP A 117 -8.32 15.40 10.25
N VAL A 118 -8.99 15.73 9.16
CA VAL A 118 -8.39 15.69 7.83
C VAL A 118 -7.43 16.86 7.66
N ARG A 119 -6.17 16.53 7.34
CA ARG A 119 -5.09 17.51 7.19
C ARG A 119 -4.31 17.30 5.91
N VAL A 120 -4.01 18.41 5.24
CA VAL A 120 -3.08 18.43 4.11
C VAL A 120 -1.64 18.36 4.63
N ILE A 121 -0.86 17.43 4.09
CA ILE A 121 0.53 17.22 4.48
C ILE A 121 1.43 18.13 3.64
N THR A 122 1.86 19.24 4.19
CA THR A 122 2.64 20.26 3.45
C THR A 122 4.15 20.01 3.50
N SER A 123 4.64 19.33 4.53
CA SER A 123 6.07 19.14 4.80
C SER A 123 6.41 17.66 5.03
N PRO A 124 6.26 16.78 4.02
CA PRO A 124 6.59 15.37 4.18
C PRO A 124 8.08 15.18 4.48
N THR A 125 8.42 14.16 5.28
CA THR A 125 9.81 13.91 5.67
C THR A 125 10.59 13.33 4.50
N LEU A 126 11.53 14.11 3.96
CA LEU A 126 12.42 13.66 2.89
C LEU A 126 13.79 13.20 3.38
N ASN A 127 14.13 13.44 4.65
CA ASN A 127 15.42 13.09 5.19
C ASN A 127 15.61 11.55 5.18
N PRO A 128 16.55 11.01 4.37
CA PRO A 128 16.74 9.57 4.26
C PRO A 128 17.16 8.93 5.59
N SER A 129 17.86 9.66 6.46
CA SER A 129 18.25 9.10 7.76
C SER A 129 17.05 8.79 8.64
N VAL A 130 15.95 9.53 8.51
CA VAL A 130 14.70 9.25 9.25
C VAL A 130 13.97 8.08 8.58
N ILE A 131 13.72 8.19 7.27
CA ILE A 131 12.93 7.21 6.52
C ILE A 131 13.55 5.82 6.55
N PHE A 132 14.85 5.69 6.25
CA PHE A 132 15.51 4.39 6.23
C PHE A 132 15.82 3.84 7.63
N ASN A 133 15.83 4.69 8.66
CA ASN A 133 16.00 4.20 10.03
C ASN A 133 14.83 3.33 10.49
N TYR A 134 13.60 3.58 10.03
CA TYR A 134 12.46 2.69 10.30
C TYR A 134 12.72 1.25 9.85
N ILE A 135 13.42 1.05 8.72
CA ILE A 135 13.75 -0.29 8.20
C ILE A 135 14.80 -0.99 9.06
N LEU A 136 15.66 -0.21 9.74
CA LEU A 136 16.76 -0.72 10.56
C LEU A 136 16.40 -0.87 12.05
N LYS A 137 15.25 -0.35 12.49
CA LYS A 137 14.74 -0.52 13.85
C LYS A 137 14.49 -1.98 14.18
N SER A 138 14.67 -2.33 15.45
CA SER A 138 14.33 -3.65 15.97
C SER A 138 12.83 -3.94 15.83
N PRO A 139 12.41 -5.16 15.47
CA PRO A 139 11.00 -5.54 15.43
C PRO A 139 10.41 -5.86 16.82
N PHE A 140 11.23 -5.82 17.88
CA PHE A 140 10.79 -6.13 19.24
C PHE A 140 10.10 -4.94 19.92
N GLY A 141 9.46 -5.21 21.06
CA GLY A 141 8.72 -4.21 21.83
C GLY A 141 9.57 -3.00 22.20
N GLY A 142 8.98 -1.81 22.06
CA GLY A 142 9.66 -0.52 22.25
C GLY A 142 10.13 0.14 20.96
N ASP A 143 10.61 -0.65 19.98
CA ASP A 143 11.10 -0.13 18.70
C ASP A 143 10.10 -0.31 17.55
N GLY A 144 9.56 -1.52 17.37
CA GLY A 144 8.43 -1.79 16.45
C GLY A 144 8.70 -1.67 14.95
N TRP A 145 9.97 -1.71 14.48
CA TRP A 145 10.33 -1.67 13.05
C TRP A 145 9.55 -0.58 12.26
N ILE A 146 9.06 -0.85 11.05
CA ILE A 146 8.22 0.07 10.25
C ILE A 146 6.81 0.27 10.83
N VAL A 147 6.38 -0.60 11.74
CA VAL A 147 5.05 -0.49 12.39
C VAL A 147 5.03 0.69 13.38
N SER A 148 6.20 1.21 13.77
CA SER A 148 6.36 2.34 14.68
C SER A 148 6.14 3.73 14.05
N ILE A 149 5.72 3.82 12.79
CA ILE A 149 5.42 5.11 12.16
C ILE A 149 4.26 5.79 12.92
N ASP A 150 4.50 6.99 13.42
CA ASP A 150 3.64 7.68 14.38
C ASP A 150 3.17 9.06 13.90
N ASN A 151 3.48 9.44 12.67
CA ASN A 151 3.07 10.71 12.08
C ASN A 151 2.84 10.59 10.56
N MET A 152 2.05 11.52 10.00
CA MET A 152 1.69 11.53 8.59
C MET A 152 2.83 11.99 7.68
N GLU A 153 3.71 12.87 8.16
CA GLU A 153 4.85 13.39 7.40
C GLU A 153 5.82 12.26 7.01
N ASP A 154 6.11 11.34 7.93
CA ASP A 154 6.96 10.18 7.68
C ASP A 154 6.25 9.14 6.82
N LEU A 155 4.94 8.93 7.00
CA LEU A 155 4.15 8.04 6.15
C LEU A 155 4.17 8.50 4.69
N VAL A 156 3.87 9.78 4.43
CA VAL A 156 3.87 10.35 3.09
C VAL A 156 5.29 10.43 2.53
N GLY A 157 6.26 10.85 3.35
CA GLY A 157 7.68 10.87 2.99
C GLY A 157 8.21 9.50 2.57
N GLY A 158 7.84 8.44 3.29
CA GLY A 158 8.15 7.06 2.94
C GLY A 158 7.59 6.65 1.58
N HIS A 159 6.35 7.05 1.26
CA HIS A 159 5.76 6.79 -0.05
C HIS A 159 6.44 7.58 -1.18
N ILE A 160 6.94 8.79 -0.92
CA ILE A 160 7.79 9.50 -1.90
C ILE A 160 9.04 8.68 -2.20
N TRP A 161 9.73 8.17 -1.19
CA TRP A 161 10.90 7.31 -1.37
C TRP A 161 10.58 6.00 -2.10
N VAL A 162 9.50 5.31 -1.72
CA VAL A 162 9.05 4.08 -2.41
C VAL A 162 8.72 4.37 -3.87
N GLY A 163 8.00 5.46 -4.16
CA GLY A 163 7.69 5.88 -5.52
C GLY A 163 8.95 6.11 -6.37
N LEU A 164 9.94 6.82 -5.83
CA LEU A 164 11.22 7.07 -6.50
C LEU A 164 12.01 5.77 -6.71
N ILE A 165 12.11 4.90 -5.71
CA ILE A 165 12.83 3.62 -5.80
C ILE A 165 12.18 2.71 -6.83
N CYS A 166 10.85 2.61 -6.85
CA CYS A 166 10.10 1.81 -7.82
C CYS A 166 10.26 2.34 -9.24
N LEU A 167 10.16 3.66 -9.47
CA LEU A 167 10.36 4.23 -10.81
C LEU A 167 11.81 4.03 -11.29
N THR A 168 12.79 4.38 -10.47
CA THR A 168 14.21 4.26 -10.84
C THR A 168 14.62 2.81 -11.06
N GLY A 169 14.20 1.90 -10.17
CA GLY A 169 14.37 0.46 -10.33
C GLY A 169 13.64 -0.09 -11.57
N GLY A 170 12.44 0.43 -11.87
CA GLY A 170 11.67 0.06 -13.05
C GLY A 170 12.39 0.41 -14.35
N PHE A 171 12.82 1.66 -14.49
CA PHE A 171 13.65 2.10 -15.62
C PHE A 171 14.94 1.30 -15.74
N TRP A 172 15.62 1.07 -14.61
CA TRP A 172 16.83 0.24 -14.56
C TRP A 172 16.57 -1.16 -15.12
N HIS A 173 15.51 -1.85 -14.68
CA HIS A 173 15.18 -3.20 -15.14
C HIS A 173 14.74 -3.27 -16.62
N ILE A 174 14.19 -2.19 -17.17
CA ILE A 174 13.86 -2.07 -18.60
C ILE A 174 15.13 -1.95 -19.45
N ILE A 175 16.10 -1.13 -19.02
CA ILE A 175 17.29 -0.81 -19.83
C ILE A 175 18.48 -1.74 -19.57
N THR A 176 18.40 -2.62 -18.57
CA THR A 176 19.48 -3.55 -18.20
C THR A 176 19.06 -5.02 -18.33
N LYS A 177 20.07 -5.90 -18.31
CA LYS A 177 19.90 -7.35 -18.32
C LYS A 177 20.50 -7.94 -17.05
N PRO A 178 19.98 -9.07 -16.53
CA PRO A 178 20.54 -9.70 -15.35
C PRO A 178 22.04 -10.00 -15.48
N PHE A 179 22.81 -9.53 -14.50
CA PHE A 179 24.25 -9.73 -14.43
C PHE A 179 24.63 -11.22 -14.34
N SER A 180 25.89 -11.54 -14.66
CA SER A 180 26.39 -12.91 -14.65
C SER A 180 26.23 -13.63 -13.31
N TRP A 181 26.41 -12.93 -12.19
CA TRP A 181 26.24 -13.51 -10.86
C TRP A 181 24.76 -13.84 -10.58
N ALA A 182 23.83 -12.94 -10.90
CA ALA A 182 22.40 -13.15 -10.69
C ALA A 182 21.90 -14.36 -11.51
N ARG A 183 22.39 -14.49 -12.74
CA ARG A 183 22.09 -15.63 -13.61
C ARG A 183 22.50 -16.99 -13.04
N ARG A 184 23.49 -17.04 -12.14
CA ARG A 184 23.99 -18.28 -11.51
C ARG A 184 23.26 -18.64 -10.21
N VAL A 185 22.66 -17.65 -9.55
CA VAL A 185 22.04 -17.85 -8.22
C VAL A 185 20.54 -18.15 -8.34
N PHE A 186 19.86 -17.53 -9.31
CA PHE A 186 18.42 -17.73 -9.49
C PHE A 186 18.07 -18.85 -10.47
N VAL A 187 16.89 -19.44 -10.26
CA VAL A 187 16.24 -20.36 -11.20
C VAL A 187 15.35 -19.53 -12.14
N TRP A 188 15.46 -19.76 -13.45
CA TRP A 188 14.80 -18.96 -14.49
C TRP A 188 13.67 -19.75 -15.15
N SER A 189 12.56 -19.90 -14.42
CA SER A 189 11.33 -20.56 -14.88
C SER A 189 10.11 -19.85 -14.30
N GLY A 190 8.94 -20.01 -14.93
CA GLY A 190 7.69 -19.41 -14.45
C GLY A 190 7.33 -19.83 -13.01
N GLU A 191 7.50 -21.12 -12.68
CA GLU A 191 7.27 -21.63 -11.32
C GLU A 191 8.22 -21.01 -10.28
N ALA A 192 9.49 -20.82 -10.64
CA ALA A 192 10.45 -20.16 -9.76
C ALA A 192 10.04 -18.69 -9.49
N TYR A 193 9.67 -17.93 -10.52
CA TYR A 193 9.21 -16.55 -10.35
C TYR A 193 7.95 -16.45 -9.50
N LEU A 194 7.02 -17.40 -9.68
CA LEU A 194 5.84 -17.52 -8.82
C LEU A 194 6.25 -17.78 -7.37
N SER A 195 7.18 -18.71 -7.12
CA SER A 195 7.66 -19.02 -5.76
C SER A 195 8.27 -17.81 -5.04
N TYR A 196 9.05 -16.99 -5.76
CA TYR A 196 9.66 -15.78 -5.19
C TYR A 196 8.58 -14.75 -4.82
N SER A 197 7.56 -14.63 -5.66
CA SER A 197 6.42 -13.74 -5.43
C SER A 197 5.55 -14.20 -4.26
N LEU A 198 5.33 -15.52 -4.10
CA LEU A 198 4.61 -16.10 -2.97
C LEU A 198 5.33 -15.84 -1.65
N ALA A 199 6.65 -16.01 -1.60
CA ALA A 199 7.45 -15.69 -0.42
C ALA A 199 7.36 -14.20 -0.05
N ALA A 200 7.44 -13.30 -1.04
CA ALA A 200 7.27 -11.86 -0.82
C ALA A 200 5.86 -11.51 -0.30
N LEU A 201 4.80 -12.09 -0.87
CA LEU A 201 3.42 -11.91 -0.42
C LEU A 201 3.20 -12.42 1.01
N ALA A 202 3.82 -13.53 1.40
CA ALA A 202 3.74 -14.06 2.76
C ALA A 202 4.32 -13.06 3.79
N VAL A 203 5.48 -12.46 3.50
CA VAL A 203 6.09 -11.44 4.35
C VAL A 203 5.23 -10.17 4.41
N MET A 204 4.66 -9.73 3.28
CA MET A 204 3.75 -8.59 3.26
C MET A 204 2.49 -8.85 4.10
N GLY A 205 1.90 -10.05 4.01
CA GLY A 205 0.74 -10.45 4.81
C GLY A 205 1.02 -10.49 6.31
N LEU A 206 2.18 -11.04 6.72
CA LEU A 206 2.62 -11.02 8.12
C LEU A 206 2.90 -9.59 8.61
N SER A 207 3.49 -8.75 7.77
CA SER A 207 3.74 -7.36 8.11
C SER A 207 2.43 -6.59 8.29
N ALA A 208 1.46 -6.80 7.39
CA ALA A 208 0.14 -6.17 7.46
C ALA A 208 -0.66 -6.60 8.70
N SER A 209 -0.60 -7.87 9.10
CA SER A 209 -1.29 -8.35 10.30
C SER A 209 -0.75 -7.70 11.58
N ILE A 210 0.58 -7.50 11.65
CA ILE A 210 1.20 -6.78 12.77
C ILE A 210 0.87 -5.28 12.70
N PHE A 211 0.85 -4.70 11.50
CA PHE A 211 0.56 -3.27 11.30
C PHE A 211 -0.84 -2.90 11.83
N VAL A 212 -1.87 -3.63 11.40
CA VAL A 212 -3.26 -3.36 11.84
C VAL A 212 -3.48 -3.65 13.33
N TRP A 213 -2.65 -4.52 13.93
CA TRP A 213 -2.79 -4.87 15.35
C TRP A 213 -2.22 -3.80 16.30
N TYR A 214 -1.18 -3.07 15.88
CA TYR A 214 -0.43 -2.15 16.74
C TYR A 214 -0.46 -0.70 16.31
N ASN A 215 -0.51 -0.41 15.01
CA ASN A 215 -0.33 0.95 14.52
C ASN A 215 -1.68 1.68 14.45
N ASN A 216 -1.86 2.68 15.30
CA ASN A 216 -3.04 3.54 15.34
C ASN A 216 -2.91 4.81 14.48
N THR A 217 -1.80 4.97 13.74
CA THR A 217 -1.54 6.14 12.90
C THR A 217 -2.10 5.94 11.49
N ALA A 218 -1.73 4.84 10.83
CA ALA A 218 -2.27 4.40 9.55
C ALA A 218 -3.61 3.65 9.70
N TYR A 219 -3.89 3.12 10.90
CA TYR A 219 -5.19 2.54 11.26
C TYR A 219 -5.80 3.29 12.47
N PRO A 220 -6.32 4.51 12.29
CA PRO A 220 -6.91 5.31 13.35
C PRO A 220 -8.02 4.58 14.11
N SER A 221 -7.93 4.59 15.44
CA SER A 221 -8.86 3.88 16.33
C SER A 221 -10.29 4.41 16.23
N GLU A 222 -10.49 5.64 15.75
CA GLU A 222 -11.79 6.24 15.44
C GLU A 222 -12.55 5.43 14.38
N PHE A 223 -11.83 4.79 13.44
CA PHE A 223 -12.42 4.00 12.36
C PHE A 223 -12.32 2.49 12.61
N PHE A 224 -11.19 2.04 13.14
CA PHE A 224 -10.88 0.62 13.30
C PHE A 224 -11.15 0.06 14.71
N GLY A 225 -11.43 0.93 15.68
CA GLY A 225 -11.54 0.57 17.10
C GLY A 225 -10.16 0.57 17.78
N PRO A 226 -10.13 0.58 19.12
CA PRO A 226 -8.88 0.63 19.86
C PRO A 226 -8.07 -0.65 19.65
N THR A 227 -6.75 -0.51 19.60
CA THR A 227 -5.84 -1.66 19.62
C THR A 227 -5.96 -2.41 20.97
N GLY A 228 -5.47 -3.65 21.03
CA GLY A 228 -5.39 -4.40 22.29
C GLY A 228 -4.66 -3.64 23.41
N PRO A 229 -3.44 -3.12 23.16
CA PRO A 229 -2.73 -2.26 24.10
C PRO A 229 -3.51 -1.01 24.50
N GLU A 230 -4.13 -0.29 23.55
CA GLU A 230 -4.91 0.91 23.84
C GLU A 230 -6.10 0.62 24.76
N ALA A 231 -6.88 -0.42 24.47
CA ALA A 231 -8.04 -0.78 25.28
C ALA A 231 -7.63 -1.15 26.72
N SER A 232 -6.51 -1.85 26.88
CA SER A 232 -5.96 -2.20 28.20
C SER A 232 -5.54 -0.95 28.99
N GLN A 233 -4.85 0.01 28.36
CA GLN A 233 -4.48 1.26 29.02
C GLN A 233 -5.69 2.14 29.34
N ALA A 234 -6.68 2.21 28.44
CA ALA A 234 -7.91 2.95 28.65
C ALA A 234 -8.72 2.43 29.86
N GLN A 235 -8.72 1.11 30.07
CA GLN A 235 -9.33 0.51 31.27
C GLN A 235 -8.63 0.98 32.55
N ALA A 236 -7.30 0.86 32.61
CA ALA A 236 -6.54 1.29 33.79
C ALA A 236 -6.75 2.78 34.09
N PHE A 237 -6.73 3.62 33.06
CA PHE A 237 -7.00 5.05 33.18
C PHE A 237 -8.42 5.34 33.69
N THR A 238 -9.43 4.62 33.19
CA THR A 238 -10.82 4.77 33.66
C THR A 238 -10.94 4.50 35.17
N PHE A 239 -10.28 3.45 35.66
CA PHE A 239 -10.28 3.13 37.10
C PHE A 239 -9.44 4.12 37.93
N LEU A 240 -8.40 4.72 37.35
CA LEU A 240 -7.60 5.74 38.02
C LEU A 240 -8.38 7.04 38.25
N VAL A 241 -9.19 7.44 37.26
CA VAL A 241 -9.97 8.69 37.29
C VAL A 241 -11.19 8.60 38.20
N ARG A 242 -11.78 7.41 38.33
CA ARG A 242 -13.01 7.15 39.11
C ARG A 242 -12.74 6.99 40.60
#